data_AF-A0A6N9A1P7-F1
#
_entry.id   AF-A0A6N9A1P7-F1
#
_cell.length_a   1.000
_cell.length_b   1.000
_cell.length_c   1.000
_cell.angle_alpha   90.00
_cell.angle_beta   90.00
_cell.angle_gamma   90.00
#
_symmetry.space_group_name_H-M   'P 1'
#
loop_
_entity.id
_entity.type
_entity.pdbx_description
1 polymer ?
#
loop_
_entity_poly.entity_id
_entity_poly.type
_entity_poly.pdbx_seq_one_letter_code
_entity_poly.pdbx_strand_id
1 'polypeptide(L)'
;MTVVEDVLSSRLAILRGIVRGSFEAAPAQVQGFVARVLQPGNRCPSDVPLFQQPPIEDCLEAVRFDGYPALARAGYGLGCETERPISGDLAEKFIECIDQQRDRPASKHAELARDAVALLGIGDGLRAISEDAQQNAAAQEAAKAWSRELLERHGGSDPLHGRARLLAGDLLDDQGRFGRQLAHSDDTRVAALDLCLWRTWPDVLRNVEHPGTSRRRELFKRLLTAPAPGQGELICAASWLVALDVLTDGIAAVAVPDATQVAQILAETQGSFRRWRWEKNATRKNAIPARWLIDKEPDVQAFLLAVLYPYFTGQLEDEQYLRGFGLRQGRFDFAITSLGLIVEVKVLRRPGDIETIEAEVADDLALYFREGNPFRSMIVYIYDDRDRPEPEKYSMIRNALKQRSARIVDVVIVQRPSIIPNRNQRH
;
A
#
# COMPACT_ATOMS: atom_id res chain seq x y z
N MET A 1 28.18 27.72 -8.00
CA MET A 1 27.41 26.48 -8.04
C MET A 1 26.10 26.73 -7.32
N THR A 2 25.02 26.96 -8.06
CA THR A 2 23.67 27.09 -7.51
C THR A 2 23.26 25.76 -6.91
N VAL A 3 23.01 25.73 -5.60
CA VAL A 3 22.39 24.60 -4.91
C VAL A 3 21.05 24.36 -5.60
N VAL A 4 20.93 23.27 -6.35
CA VAL A 4 19.63 22.78 -6.77
C VAL A 4 18.97 22.29 -5.49
N GLU A 5 18.21 23.18 -4.83
CA GLU A 5 17.41 22.80 -3.68
C GLU A 5 16.48 21.65 -4.11
N ASP A 6 16.52 20.56 -3.35
CA ASP A 6 15.57 19.48 -3.51
C ASP A 6 14.16 20.03 -3.22
N VAL A 7 13.41 20.23 -4.31
CA VAL A 7 12.07 20.81 -4.30
C VAL A 7 11.14 20.02 -3.38
N LEU A 8 11.25 18.68 -3.36
CA LEU A 8 10.42 17.84 -2.50
C LEU A 8 10.80 18.04 -1.03
N SER A 9 12.09 17.99 -0.70
CA SER A 9 12.56 18.19 0.67
C SER A 9 12.18 19.58 1.21
N SER A 10 12.38 20.63 0.41
CA SER A 10 11.98 22.00 0.75
C SER A 10 10.46 22.10 0.98
N ARG A 11 9.67 21.48 0.10
CA ARG A 11 8.22 21.46 0.21
C ARG A 11 7.72 20.74 1.46
N LEU A 12 8.28 19.58 1.77
CA LEU A 12 7.96 18.82 2.98
C LEU A 12 8.34 19.60 4.24
N ALA A 13 9.47 20.30 4.24
CA ALA A 13 9.89 21.14 5.36
C ALA A 13 8.89 22.29 5.62
N ILE A 14 8.46 22.98 4.58
CA ILE A 14 7.46 24.06 4.67
C ILE A 14 6.14 23.53 5.26
N LEU A 15 5.61 22.43 4.72
CA LEU A 15 4.35 21.87 5.18
C LEU A 15 4.43 21.36 6.63
N ARG A 16 5.54 20.69 7.00
CA ARG A 16 5.78 20.29 8.40
C ARG A 16 5.89 21.50 9.33
N GLY A 17 6.48 22.60 8.87
CA GLY A 17 6.55 23.87 9.60
C GLY A 17 5.17 24.46 9.87
N ILE A 18 4.29 24.48 8.87
CA ILE A 18 2.89 24.94 9.01
C ILE A 18 2.14 24.06 10.01
N VAL A 19 2.25 22.72 9.86
CA VAL A 19 1.58 21.78 10.77
C VAL A 19 2.04 22.00 12.21
N ARG A 20 3.35 22.03 12.48
CA ARG A 20 3.87 22.25 13.83
C ARG A 20 3.49 23.61 14.41
N GLY A 21 3.56 24.66 13.59
CA GLY A 21 3.25 26.02 14.03
C GLY A 21 1.76 26.27 14.30
N SER A 22 0.88 25.51 13.64
CA SER A 22 -0.58 25.69 13.75
C SER A 22 -1.28 24.65 14.63
N PHE A 23 -0.61 23.56 15.02
CA PHE A 23 -1.25 22.43 15.73
C PHE A 23 -1.84 22.83 17.08
N GLU A 24 -1.03 23.41 17.97
CA GLU A 24 -1.46 23.77 19.34
C GLU A 24 -2.59 24.80 19.37
N ALA A 25 -2.63 25.71 18.39
CA ALA A 25 -3.67 26.74 18.29
C ALA A 25 -4.96 26.23 17.63
N ALA A 26 -4.95 25.04 17.03
CA ALA A 26 -6.10 24.49 16.33
C ALA A 26 -7.16 23.94 17.31
N PRO A 27 -8.45 23.96 16.94
CA PRO A 27 -9.50 23.30 17.71
C PRO A 27 -9.24 21.80 17.91
N ALA A 28 -9.69 21.23 19.04
CA ALA A 28 -9.39 19.85 19.43
C ALA A 28 -9.78 18.80 18.38
N GLN A 29 -10.91 18.98 17.68
CA GLN A 29 -11.33 18.10 16.59
C GLN A 29 -10.38 18.15 15.38
N VAL A 30 -9.81 19.31 15.10
CA VAL A 30 -8.81 19.47 14.02
C VAL A 30 -7.49 18.85 14.43
N GLN A 31 -7.07 19.02 15.70
CA GLN A 31 -5.91 18.34 16.26
C GLN A 31 -6.05 16.81 16.16
N GLY A 32 -7.23 16.28 16.52
CA GLY A 32 -7.55 14.86 16.40
C GLY A 32 -7.49 14.36 14.95
N PHE A 33 -8.09 15.10 14.00
CA PHE A 33 -8.02 14.74 12.58
C PHE A 33 -6.58 14.70 12.07
N VAL A 34 -5.80 15.75 12.35
CA VAL A 34 -4.39 15.85 11.93
C VAL A 34 -3.56 14.73 12.54
N ALA A 35 -3.83 14.39 13.79
CA ALA A 35 -3.18 13.26 14.45
C ALA A 35 -3.49 11.94 13.77
N ARG A 36 -4.78 11.70 13.51
CA ARG A 36 -5.28 10.49 12.85
C ARG A 36 -4.65 10.28 11.48
N VAL A 37 -4.60 11.32 10.64
CA VAL A 37 -4.10 11.18 9.26
C VAL A 37 -2.57 11.18 9.16
N LEU A 38 -1.87 11.80 10.11
CA LEU A 38 -0.41 11.82 10.16
C LEU A 38 0.18 10.71 11.04
N GLN A 39 -0.61 9.80 11.59
CA GLN A 39 -0.13 8.61 12.30
C GLN A 39 -0.66 7.34 11.64
N PRO A 40 -0.19 6.98 10.43
CA PRO A 40 -0.53 5.68 9.88
C PRO A 40 0.07 4.59 10.76
N GLY A 41 -0.72 3.56 11.10
CA GLY A 41 -0.34 2.43 11.97
C GLY A 41 0.77 1.52 11.45
N ASN A 42 1.59 1.99 10.50
CA ASN A 42 2.63 1.20 9.85
C ASN A 42 3.92 2.03 9.61
N ARG A 43 4.25 2.93 10.54
CA ARG A 43 5.50 3.70 10.47
C ARG A 43 6.70 2.85 10.86
N CYS A 44 7.83 3.17 10.22
CA CYS A 44 9.13 2.66 10.66
C CYS A 44 9.38 3.11 12.11
N PRO A 45 9.89 2.25 13.01
CA PRO A 45 10.10 2.57 14.43
C PRO A 45 10.99 3.80 14.72
N SER A 46 11.66 4.36 13.70
CA SER A 46 12.53 5.52 13.79
C SER A 46 11.83 6.87 13.59
N ASP A 47 10.55 6.88 13.16
CA ASP A 47 9.81 8.12 12.93
C ASP A 47 9.31 8.72 14.24
N VAL A 48 9.99 9.77 14.71
CA VAL A 48 9.52 10.57 15.84
C VAL A 48 8.17 11.21 15.48
N PRO A 49 7.11 11.00 16.28
CA PRO A 49 5.81 11.60 16.01
C PRO A 49 5.92 13.13 15.97
N LEU A 50 5.19 13.77 15.04
CA LEU A 50 5.26 15.22 14.84
C LEU A 50 4.75 16.02 16.05
N PHE A 51 3.92 15.38 16.88
CA PHE A 51 3.28 15.94 18.06
C PHE A 51 2.92 14.79 19.02
N GLN A 52 2.84 15.09 20.31
CA GLN A 52 2.35 14.15 21.32
C GLN A 52 0.82 14.20 21.34
N GLN A 53 0.17 13.03 21.38
CA GLN A 53 -1.27 12.95 21.61
C GLN A 53 -1.54 12.76 23.10
N PRO A 54 -2.50 13.50 23.67
CA PRO A 54 -3.00 13.18 25.00
C PRO A 54 -3.67 11.80 25.00
N PRO A 55 -3.67 11.10 26.14
CA PRO A 55 -4.48 9.91 26.36
C PRO A 55 -5.94 10.12 25.94
N ILE A 56 -6.60 9.06 25.48
CA ILE A 56 -8.01 9.11 25.07
C ILE A 56 -8.89 9.47 26.27
N GLU A 57 -8.54 8.98 27.46
CA GLU A 57 -9.21 9.25 28.73
C GLU A 57 -9.22 10.74 29.06
N ASP A 58 -8.10 11.43 28.89
CA ASP A 58 -7.98 12.87 29.11
C ASP A 58 -8.87 13.64 28.12
N CYS A 59 -8.93 13.18 26.86
CA CYS A 59 -9.85 13.75 25.87
C CYS A 59 -11.32 13.56 26.29
N LEU A 60 -11.69 12.38 26.80
CA LEU A 60 -13.04 12.09 27.28
C LEU A 60 -13.42 12.93 28.50
N GLU A 61 -12.47 13.17 29.42
CA GLU A 61 -12.70 14.06 30.56
C GLU A 61 -12.92 15.51 30.13
N ALA A 62 -12.19 15.96 29.11
CA ALA A 62 -12.34 17.29 28.54
C ALA A 62 -13.71 17.52 27.88
N VAL A 63 -14.43 16.47 27.46
CA VAL A 63 -15.78 16.58 26.84
C VAL A 63 -16.76 17.36 27.71
N ARG A 64 -16.64 17.25 29.04
CA ARG A 64 -17.51 17.97 29.99
C ARG A 64 -17.43 19.48 29.78
N PHE A 65 -16.22 20.01 29.55
CA PHE A 65 -15.95 21.43 29.42
C PHE A 65 -15.94 21.88 27.96
N ASP A 66 -15.21 21.16 27.12
CA ASP A 66 -14.93 21.54 25.73
C ASP A 66 -16.04 21.12 24.77
N GLY A 67 -16.85 20.11 25.14
CA GLY A 67 -17.96 19.62 24.34
C GLY A 67 -17.53 18.73 23.17
N TYR A 68 -18.21 18.87 22.03
CA TYR A 68 -17.99 18.02 20.86
C TYR A 68 -16.56 18.06 20.26
N PRO A 69 -15.78 19.16 20.33
CA PRO A 69 -14.38 19.17 19.90
C PRO A 69 -13.52 18.09 20.56
N ALA A 70 -13.59 17.98 21.89
CA ALA A 70 -12.86 16.98 22.65
C ALA A 70 -13.39 15.56 22.38
N LEU A 71 -14.71 15.43 22.20
CA LEU A 71 -15.33 14.15 21.86
C LEU A 71 -14.85 13.63 20.51
N ALA A 72 -14.81 14.50 19.49
CA ALA A 72 -14.30 14.13 18.17
C ALA A 72 -12.81 13.77 18.20
N ARG A 73 -12.01 14.49 19.01
CA ARG A 73 -10.60 14.14 19.23
C ARG A 73 -10.44 12.75 19.84
N ALA A 74 -11.25 12.43 20.87
CA ALA A 74 -11.27 11.10 21.46
C ALA A 74 -11.67 10.04 20.43
N GLY A 75 -12.67 10.32 19.58
CA GLY A 75 -13.11 9.40 18.53
C GLY A 75 -12.02 9.10 17.49
N TYR A 76 -11.26 10.10 17.06
CA TYR A 76 -10.07 9.89 16.23
C TYR A 76 -8.98 9.08 16.94
N GLY A 77 -8.80 9.29 18.25
CA GLY A 77 -7.87 8.51 19.07
C GLY A 77 -8.26 7.03 19.11
N LEU A 78 -9.54 6.73 19.33
CA LEU A 78 -10.07 5.36 19.29
C LEU A 78 -9.87 4.71 17.91
N GLY A 79 -10.10 5.46 16.82
CA GLY A 79 -9.86 4.98 15.46
C GLY A 79 -8.40 4.62 15.17
N CYS A 80 -7.43 5.21 15.88
CA CYS A 80 -6.01 4.86 15.77
C CYS A 80 -5.66 3.51 16.40
N GLU A 81 -6.44 3.02 17.37
CA GLU A 81 -6.17 1.75 18.06
C GLU A 81 -6.62 0.54 17.23
N THR A 82 -6.02 0.33 16.05
CA THR A 82 -6.42 -0.75 15.13
C THR A 82 -5.87 -2.13 15.51
N GLU A 83 -4.85 -2.19 16.38
CA GLU A 83 -4.14 -3.44 16.73
C GLU A 83 -4.67 -4.12 18.00
N ARG A 84 -5.45 -3.42 18.83
CA ARG A 84 -5.98 -3.94 20.09
C ARG A 84 -7.47 -3.67 20.18
N PRO A 85 -8.27 -4.63 20.66
CA PRO A 85 -9.67 -4.36 20.96
C PRO A 85 -9.76 -3.27 22.04
N ILE A 86 -10.55 -2.25 21.76
CA ILE A 86 -10.85 -1.17 22.69
C ILE A 86 -11.49 -1.76 23.95
N SER A 87 -11.05 -1.30 25.12
CA SER A 87 -11.60 -1.77 26.40
C SER A 87 -13.09 -1.42 26.54
N GLY A 88 -13.86 -2.31 27.17
CA GLY A 88 -15.30 -2.10 27.40
C GLY A 88 -15.61 -0.78 28.12
N ASP A 89 -14.83 -0.48 29.17
CA ASP A 89 -14.96 0.75 29.97
C ASP A 89 -14.73 2.01 29.12
N LEU A 90 -13.74 1.99 28.22
CA LEU A 90 -13.44 3.14 27.36
C LEU A 90 -14.54 3.34 26.30
N ALA A 91 -15.06 2.25 25.74
CA ALA A 91 -16.18 2.28 24.81
C ALA A 91 -17.46 2.82 25.47
N GLU A 92 -17.77 2.37 26.69
CA GLU A 92 -18.91 2.86 27.48
C GLU A 92 -18.76 4.37 27.77
N LYS A 93 -17.61 4.80 28.27
CA LYS A 93 -17.34 6.23 28.56
C LYS A 93 -17.47 7.11 27.31
N PHE A 94 -17.05 6.63 26.13
CA PHE A 94 -17.22 7.36 24.88
C PHE A 94 -18.70 7.49 24.48
N ILE A 95 -19.49 6.42 24.62
CA ILE A 95 -20.94 6.43 24.36
C ILE A 95 -21.66 7.35 25.35
N GLU A 96 -21.31 7.32 26.64
CA GLU A 96 -21.85 8.24 27.65
C GLU A 96 -21.57 9.71 27.28
N CYS A 97 -20.38 10.00 26.76
CA CYS A 97 -20.02 11.33 26.31
C CYS A 97 -20.85 11.78 25.10
N ILE A 98 -21.24 10.86 24.21
CA ILE A 98 -22.18 11.13 23.11
C ILE A 98 -23.57 11.45 23.67
N ASP A 99 -24.07 10.66 24.61
CA ASP A 99 -25.37 10.90 25.24
C ASP A 99 -25.40 12.27 25.96
N GLN A 100 -24.31 12.65 26.64
CA GLN A 100 -24.16 13.99 27.22
C GLN A 100 -24.25 15.10 26.16
N GLN A 101 -23.75 14.89 24.94
CA GLN A 101 -23.93 15.86 23.86
C GLN A 101 -25.36 15.89 23.34
N ARG A 102 -26.05 14.74 23.30
CA ARG A 102 -27.47 14.64 22.90
C ARG A 102 -28.37 15.43 23.83
N ASP A 103 -28.05 15.47 25.12
CA ASP A 103 -28.83 16.21 26.12
C ASP A 103 -28.56 17.73 26.13
N ARG A 104 -27.59 18.21 25.34
CA ARG A 104 -27.31 19.65 25.20
C ARG A 104 -28.43 20.38 24.43
N PRO A 105 -28.55 21.71 24.59
CA PRO A 105 -29.54 22.50 23.86
C PRO A 105 -29.38 22.40 22.33
N ALA A 106 -30.49 22.58 21.59
CA ALA A 106 -30.52 22.49 20.13
C ALA A 106 -29.52 23.42 19.41
N SER A 107 -29.14 24.56 20.01
CA SER A 107 -28.10 25.43 19.48
C SER A 107 -26.74 24.74 19.39
N LYS A 108 -26.38 23.91 20.38
CA LYS A 108 -25.16 23.10 20.38
C LYS A 108 -25.21 21.96 19.37
N HIS A 109 -26.39 21.36 19.17
CA HIS A 109 -26.57 20.40 18.09
C HIS A 109 -26.39 21.03 16.72
N ALA A 110 -26.84 22.27 16.52
CA ALA A 110 -26.64 22.99 15.27
C ALA A 110 -25.17 23.35 15.02
N GLU A 111 -24.41 23.68 16.07
CA GLU A 111 -22.96 23.87 15.98
C GLU A 111 -22.25 22.58 15.53
N LEU A 112 -22.49 21.45 16.22
CA LEU A 112 -21.93 20.15 15.84
C LEU A 112 -22.38 19.71 14.44
N ALA A 113 -23.66 19.90 14.11
CA ALA A 113 -24.20 19.56 12.80
C ALA A 113 -23.55 20.35 11.65
N ARG A 114 -22.81 21.44 11.91
CA ARG A 114 -22.04 22.19 10.90
C ARG A 114 -20.58 21.78 10.83
N ASP A 115 -20.04 21.16 11.88
CA ASP A 115 -18.64 20.74 11.95
C ASP A 115 -18.47 19.31 11.40
N ALA A 116 -18.19 19.22 10.10
CA ALA A 116 -17.99 17.94 9.43
C ALA A 116 -16.73 17.19 9.92
N VAL A 117 -15.72 17.89 10.44
CA VAL A 117 -14.50 17.28 10.98
C VAL A 117 -14.83 16.63 12.32
N ALA A 118 -15.60 17.31 13.16
CA ALA A 118 -16.06 16.72 14.41
C ALA A 118 -16.93 15.46 14.18
N LEU A 119 -17.88 15.54 13.25
CA LEU A 119 -18.74 14.39 12.91
C LEU A 119 -17.94 13.21 12.34
N LEU A 120 -16.90 13.48 11.55
CA LEU A 120 -15.99 12.45 11.07
C LEU A 120 -15.24 11.77 12.23
N GLY A 121 -14.75 12.53 13.21
CA GLY A 121 -14.10 11.97 14.40
C GLY A 121 -15.02 11.12 15.27
N ILE A 122 -16.28 11.56 15.46
CA ILE A 122 -17.30 10.78 16.17
C ILE A 122 -17.61 9.47 15.41
N GLY A 123 -17.76 9.55 14.08
CA GLY A 123 -17.98 8.37 13.24
C GLY A 123 -16.82 7.37 13.28
N ASP A 124 -15.57 7.86 13.30
CA ASP A 124 -14.36 7.03 13.41
C ASP A 124 -14.34 6.26 14.75
N GLY A 125 -14.64 6.95 15.86
CA GLY A 125 -14.72 6.33 17.18
C GLY A 125 -15.85 5.31 17.30
N LEU A 126 -17.06 5.63 16.81
CA LEU A 126 -18.21 4.71 16.82
C LEU A 126 -17.98 3.46 15.98
N ARG A 127 -17.18 3.56 14.92
CA ARG A 127 -16.77 2.41 14.10
C ARG A 127 -15.71 1.56 14.79
N ALA A 128 -14.76 2.19 15.48
CA ALA A 128 -13.68 1.47 16.16
C ALA A 128 -14.20 0.60 17.32
N ILE A 129 -15.28 1.01 17.97
CA ILE A 129 -15.96 0.21 19.00
C ILE A 129 -16.61 -1.01 18.35
N SER A 130 -16.11 -2.21 18.66
CA SER A 130 -16.60 -3.48 18.13
C SER A 130 -18.03 -3.78 18.57
N GLU A 131 -18.84 -4.31 17.65
CA GLU A 131 -20.21 -4.78 17.90
C GLU A 131 -20.25 -6.04 18.81
N ASP A 132 -19.11 -6.71 19.02
CA ASP A 132 -19.03 -7.94 19.81
C ASP A 132 -19.29 -7.72 21.31
N ALA A 133 -19.21 -6.48 21.80
CA ALA A 133 -19.64 -6.12 23.15
C ALA A 133 -21.18 -6.05 23.21
N GLN A 134 -21.84 -7.20 23.28
CA GLN A 134 -23.31 -7.35 23.36
C GLN A 134 -23.99 -6.41 24.38
N GLN A 135 -23.27 -5.99 25.43
CA GLN A 135 -23.79 -5.11 26.48
C GLN A 135 -24.10 -3.68 25.99
N ASN A 136 -23.45 -3.19 24.93
CA ASN A 136 -23.57 -1.78 24.49
C ASN A 136 -24.16 -1.61 23.08
N ALA A 137 -24.57 -2.69 22.41
CA ALA A 137 -25.03 -2.65 21.02
C ALA A 137 -26.22 -1.68 20.79
N ALA A 138 -27.19 -1.66 21.71
CA ALA A 138 -28.35 -0.76 21.59
C ALA A 138 -27.97 0.73 21.76
N ALA A 139 -27.07 1.03 22.71
CA ALA A 139 -26.60 2.39 22.96
C ALA A 139 -25.71 2.89 21.81
N GLN A 140 -24.85 2.01 21.28
CA GLN A 140 -24.04 2.29 20.10
C GLN A 140 -24.90 2.57 18.86
N GLU A 141 -25.94 1.77 18.61
CA GLU A 141 -26.85 2.03 17.48
C GLU A 141 -27.64 3.33 17.66
N ALA A 142 -28.08 3.65 18.88
CA ALA A 142 -28.71 4.94 19.17
C ALA A 142 -27.76 6.12 18.91
N ALA A 143 -26.49 5.99 19.29
CA ALA A 143 -25.44 6.98 19.02
C ALA A 143 -25.16 7.12 17.51
N LYS A 144 -25.08 6.01 16.77
CA LYS A 144 -24.96 6.00 15.30
C LYS A 144 -26.16 6.69 14.64
N ALA A 145 -27.38 6.36 15.06
CA ALA A 145 -28.62 6.95 14.53
C ALA A 145 -28.69 8.47 14.76
N TRP A 146 -28.36 8.94 15.97
CA TRP A 146 -28.31 10.37 16.28
C TRP A 146 -27.24 11.10 15.45
N SER A 147 -26.05 10.51 15.30
CA SER A 147 -24.98 11.09 14.48
C SER A 147 -25.39 11.19 13.00
N ARG A 148 -26.11 10.19 12.47
CA ARG A 148 -26.69 10.23 11.12
C ARG A 148 -27.70 11.36 10.96
N GLU A 149 -28.57 11.58 11.94
CA GLU A 149 -29.51 12.69 11.91
C GLU A 149 -28.80 14.06 11.82
N LEU A 150 -27.71 14.24 12.57
CA LEU A 150 -26.90 15.47 12.50
C LEU A 150 -26.25 15.70 11.13
N LEU A 151 -25.82 14.62 10.46
CA LEU A 151 -25.25 14.69 9.11
C LEU A 151 -26.27 15.18 8.08
N GLU A 152 -27.54 14.81 8.22
CA GLU A 152 -28.62 15.19 7.31
C GLU A 152 -29.08 16.65 7.47
N ARG A 153 -28.94 17.22 8.68
CA ARG A 153 -29.44 18.57 8.99
C ARG A 153 -28.74 19.71 8.26
N HIS A 154 -27.51 19.53 7.76
CA HIS A 154 -26.77 20.59 7.08
C HIS A 154 -25.96 20.05 5.89
N GLY A 155 -26.01 20.74 4.75
CA GLY A 155 -25.06 20.52 3.65
C GLY A 155 -23.82 21.39 3.84
N GLY A 156 -22.62 20.83 3.68
CA GLY A 156 -21.38 21.62 3.71
C GLY A 156 -21.33 22.58 2.51
N SER A 157 -21.06 23.87 2.76
CA SER A 157 -20.79 24.85 1.70
C SER A 157 -19.36 24.75 1.16
N ASP A 158 -18.43 24.29 2.00
CA ASP A 158 -17.03 24.03 1.64
C ASP A 158 -16.86 22.58 1.15
N PRO A 159 -16.31 22.36 -0.06
CA PRO A 159 -15.99 21.03 -0.57
C PRO A 159 -15.18 20.13 0.37
N LEU A 160 -14.24 20.69 1.16
CA LEU A 160 -13.45 19.90 2.12
C LEU A 160 -14.33 19.32 3.23
N HIS A 161 -15.20 20.17 3.79
CA HIS A 161 -16.19 19.75 4.78
C HIS A 161 -17.20 18.76 4.18
N GLY A 162 -17.55 18.93 2.90
CA GLY A 162 -18.37 17.97 2.15
C GLY A 162 -17.73 16.57 2.12
N ARG A 163 -16.43 16.48 1.81
CA ARG A 163 -15.69 15.19 1.81
C ARG A 163 -15.66 14.52 3.18
N ALA A 164 -15.33 15.28 4.23
CA ALA A 164 -15.31 14.76 5.60
C ALA A 164 -16.70 14.26 6.02
N ARG A 165 -17.77 14.99 5.67
CA ARG A 165 -19.16 14.62 5.96
C ARG A 165 -19.58 13.33 5.26
N LEU A 166 -19.22 13.16 3.99
CA LEU A 166 -19.55 11.95 3.23
C LEU A 166 -18.89 10.72 3.84
N LEU A 167 -17.61 10.84 4.21
CA LEU A 167 -16.89 9.76 4.87
C LEU A 167 -17.46 9.46 6.27
N ALA A 168 -17.82 10.50 7.04
CA ALA A 168 -18.48 10.32 8.33
C ALA A 168 -19.77 9.49 8.21
N GLY A 169 -20.56 9.74 7.16
CA GLY A 169 -21.74 8.92 6.86
C GLY A 169 -21.39 7.47 6.56
N ASP A 170 -20.39 7.24 5.70
CA ASP A 170 -19.98 5.88 5.33
C ASP A 170 -19.36 5.09 6.50
N LEU A 171 -18.69 5.76 7.44
CA LEU A 171 -18.22 5.13 8.67
C LEU A 171 -19.37 4.62 9.55
N LEU A 172 -20.52 5.29 9.52
CA LEU A 172 -21.67 4.97 10.36
C LEU A 172 -22.59 3.89 9.76
N ASP A 173 -22.70 3.78 8.43
CA ASP A 173 -23.69 2.90 7.79
C ASP A 173 -23.26 2.19 6.49
N ASP A 174 -21.99 2.31 6.09
CA ASP A 174 -21.37 1.62 4.94
C ASP A 174 -22.14 1.79 3.60
N GLN A 175 -22.84 2.91 3.41
CA GLN A 175 -23.63 3.15 2.18
C GLN A 175 -22.80 3.54 0.95
N GLY A 176 -21.50 3.84 1.12
CA GLY A 176 -20.59 4.21 0.04
C GLY A 176 -20.93 5.54 -0.64
N ARG A 177 -21.50 6.50 0.10
CA ARG A 177 -21.84 7.86 -0.36
C ARG A 177 -20.61 8.59 -0.87
N PHE A 178 -19.47 8.43 -0.20
CA PHE A 178 -18.20 9.05 -0.58
C PHE A 178 -17.81 8.65 -2.00
N GLY A 179 -17.86 7.35 -2.32
CA GLY A 179 -17.54 6.84 -3.65
C GLY A 179 -18.47 7.34 -4.74
N ARG A 180 -19.79 7.37 -4.48
CA ARG A 180 -20.78 7.85 -5.45
C ARG A 180 -20.63 9.34 -5.77
N GLN A 181 -20.20 10.12 -4.79
CA GLN A 181 -20.04 11.58 -4.91
C GLN A 181 -18.58 11.99 -5.14
N LEU A 182 -17.69 11.05 -5.44
CA LEU A 182 -16.31 11.34 -5.82
C LEU A 182 -16.26 12.02 -7.20
N ALA A 183 -16.69 13.28 -7.24
CA ALA A 183 -16.44 14.15 -8.37
C ALA A 183 -14.94 14.32 -8.51
N HIS A 184 -14.46 14.18 -9.74
CA HIS A 184 -13.10 14.53 -10.09
C HIS A 184 -12.94 16.03 -9.84
N SER A 185 -12.25 16.41 -8.77
CA SER A 185 -12.03 17.82 -8.44
C SER A 185 -10.72 18.29 -9.04
N ASP A 186 -10.78 19.43 -9.74
CA ASP A 186 -9.58 20.15 -10.16
C ASP A 186 -8.97 20.97 -9.01
N ASP A 187 -9.67 21.12 -7.88
CA ASP A 187 -9.15 21.76 -6.68
C ASP A 187 -8.09 20.86 -6.02
N THR A 188 -6.87 21.37 -5.92
CA THR A 188 -5.71 20.67 -5.35
C THR A 188 -5.93 20.31 -3.89
N ARG A 189 -6.65 21.14 -3.12
CA ARG A 189 -6.95 20.88 -1.70
C ARG A 189 -7.88 19.69 -1.54
N VAL A 190 -8.93 19.63 -2.35
CA VAL A 190 -9.90 18.52 -2.34
C VAL A 190 -9.24 17.23 -2.81
N ALA A 191 -8.47 17.27 -3.90
CA ALA A 191 -7.79 16.09 -4.42
C ALA A 191 -6.72 15.54 -3.45
N ALA A 192 -6.01 16.42 -2.72
CA ALA A 192 -5.08 16.00 -1.68
C ALA A 192 -5.81 15.40 -0.47
N LEU A 193 -6.94 15.98 -0.06
CA LEU A 193 -7.78 15.42 0.99
C LEU A 193 -8.31 14.03 0.58
N ASP A 194 -8.76 13.83 -0.66
CA ASP A 194 -9.23 12.52 -1.13
C ASP A 194 -8.15 11.43 -0.98
N LEU A 195 -6.89 11.71 -1.35
CA LEU A 195 -5.75 10.80 -1.10
C LEU A 195 -5.48 10.56 0.39
N CYS A 196 -5.57 11.62 1.20
CA CYS A 196 -5.38 11.57 2.65
C CYS A 196 -6.42 10.65 3.32
N LEU A 197 -7.70 10.82 2.95
CA LEU A 197 -8.79 10.00 3.46
C LEU A 197 -8.63 8.53 3.04
N TRP A 198 -8.27 8.24 1.79
CA TRP A 198 -8.02 6.87 1.33
C TRP A 198 -6.93 6.15 2.12
N ARG A 199 -5.81 6.84 2.38
CA ARG A 199 -4.71 6.26 3.17
C ARG A 199 -5.13 5.95 4.60
N THR A 200 -5.99 6.79 5.17
CA THR A 200 -6.35 6.71 6.59
C THR A 200 -7.49 5.71 6.84
N TRP A 201 -8.45 5.59 5.92
CA TRP A 201 -9.62 4.69 6.03
C TRP A 201 -9.74 3.73 4.83
N PRO A 202 -8.75 2.84 4.59
CA PRO A 202 -8.73 1.97 3.42
C PRO A 202 -9.92 0.99 3.37
N ASP A 203 -10.36 0.44 4.51
CA ASP A 203 -11.41 -0.60 4.54
C ASP A 203 -12.80 -0.08 4.13
N VAL A 204 -13.10 1.15 4.53
CA VAL A 204 -14.36 1.85 4.22
C VAL A 204 -14.38 2.23 2.75
N LEU A 205 -13.22 2.61 2.22
CA LEU A 205 -13.08 3.12 0.87
C LEU A 205 -12.57 2.07 -0.14
N ARG A 206 -12.56 0.79 0.24
CA ARG A 206 -12.04 -0.34 -0.59
C ARG A 206 -12.65 -0.44 -1.99
N ASN A 207 -13.92 -0.03 -2.13
CA ASN A 207 -14.67 -0.09 -3.38
C ASN A 207 -14.68 1.25 -4.13
N VAL A 208 -13.99 2.27 -3.63
CA VAL A 208 -13.92 3.58 -4.26
C VAL A 208 -12.77 3.60 -5.26
N GLU A 209 -13.07 3.98 -6.49
CA GLU A 209 -12.05 4.06 -7.54
C GLU A 209 -11.01 5.14 -7.22
N HIS A 210 -9.73 4.76 -7.27
CA HIS A 210 -8.63 5.69 -7.11
C HIS A 210 -8.37 6.53 -8.37
N PRO A 211 -7.76 7.72 -8.25
CA PRO A 211 -7.39 8.53 -9.41
C PRO A 211 -6.38 7.77 -10.26
N GLY A 212 -6.63 7.73 -11.57
CA GLY A 212 -5.70 7.16 -12.53
C GLY A 212 -4.35 7.88 -12.56
N THR A 213 -3.34 7.24 -13.16
CA THR A 213 -1.93 7.67 -13.16
C THR A 213 -1.73 9.11 -13.64
N SER A 214 -2.42 9.53 -14.70
CA SER A 214 -2.29 10.89 -15.24
C SER A 214 -2.71 11.97 -14.24
N ARG A 215 -3.77 11.72 -13.46
CA ARG A 215 -4.23 12.66 -12.43
C ARG A 215 -3.35 12.66 -11.21
N ARG A 216 -2.87 11.49 -10.78
CA ARG A 216 -1.89 11.39 -9.69
C ARG A 216 -0.62 12.19 -10.04
N ARG A 217 -0.14 12.11 -11.28
CA ARG A 217 1.01 12.88 -11.77
C ARG A 217 0.75 14.39 -11.76
N GLU A 218 -0.41 14.81 -12.25
CA GLU A 218 -0.79 16.23 -12.26
C GLU A 218 -0.96 16.78 -10.84
N LEU A 219 -1.60 16.02 -9.95
CA LEU A 219 -1.70 16.37 -8.53
C LEU A 219 -0.32 16.46 -7.89
N PHE A 220 0.57 15.50 -8.12
CA PHE A 220 1.93 15.53 -7.60
C PHE A 220 2.66 16.81 -8.03
N LYS A 221 2.58 17.16 -9.32
CA LYS A 221 3.14 18.40 -9.86
C LYS A 221 2.55 19.63 -9.14
N ARG A 222 1.22 19.71 -9.02
CA ARG A 222 0.54 20.84 -8.33
C ARG A 222 0.94 20.94 -6.86
N LEU A 223 1.04 19.82 -6.14
CA LEU A 223 1.47 19.80 -4.74
C LEU A 223 2.90 20.31 -4.56
N LEU A 224 3.77 20.16 -5.56
CA LEU A 224 5.13 20.68 -5.54
C LEU A 224 5.22 22.14 -5.98
N THR A 225 4.40 22.60 -6.94
CA THR A 225 4.56 23.92 -7.57
C THR A 225 3.57 24.99 -7.14
N ALA A 226 2.39 24.63 -6.61
CA ALA A 226 1.39 25.60 -6.17
C ALA A 226 1.86 26.39 -4.93
N PRO A 227 1.24 27.53 -4.56
CA PRO A 227 1.46 28.11 -3.25
C PRO A 227 1.16 27.10 -2.14
N ALA A 228 1.99 27.03 -1.10
CA ALA A 228 1.70 26.19 0.06
C ALA A 228 0.46 26.73 0.81
N PRO A 229 -0.26 25.89 1.58
CA PRO A 229 -1.34 26.35 2.43
C PRO A 229 -0.86 27.44 3.40
N GLY A 230 -1.76 28.37 3.74
CA GLY A 230 -1.46 29.45 4.67
C GLY A 230 -1.29 28.97 6.12
N GLN A 231 -0.73 29.82 6.98
CA GLN A 231 -0.77 29.61 8.42
C GLN A 231 -2.23 29.56 8.90
N GLY A 232 -2.60 28.54 9.66
CA GLY A 232 -3.99 28.26 10.06
C GLY A 232 -4.77 27.30 9.15
N GLU A 233 -4.30 27.00 7.93
CA GLU A 233 -4.93 26.01 7.04
C GLU A 233 -4.45 24.58 7.36
N LEU A 234 -4.57 24.19 8.62
CA LEU A 234 -3.94 22.98 9.16
C LEU A 234 -4.40 21.68 8.48
N ILE A 235 -5.71 21.55 8.19
CA ILE A 235 -6.28 20.38 7.48
C ILE A 235 -5.69 20.26 6.07
N CYS A 236 -5.57 21.39 5.35
CA CYS A 236 -4.97 21.41 4.02
C CYS A 236 -3.50 21.00 4.07
N ALA A 237 -2.72 21.57 5.00
CA ALA A 237 -1.31 21.26 5.16
C ALA A 237 -1.06 19.79 5.50
N ALA A 238 -1.83 19.23 6.45
CA ALA A 238 -1.76 17.81 6.79
C ALA A 238 -2.16 16.91 5.60
N SER A 239 -3.25 17.24 4.91
CA SER A 239 -3.69 16.48 3.73
C SER A 239 -2.65 16.50 2.61
N TRP A 240 -1.97 17.62 2.40
CA TRP A 240 -0.89 17.73 1.42
C TRP A 240 0.33 16.90 1.79
N LEU A 241 0.71 16.87 3.07
CA LEU A 241 1.79 16.00 3.54
C LEU A 241 1.47 14.53 3.27
N VAL A 242 0.27 14.08 3.65
CA VAL A 242 -0.16 12.69 3.44
C VAL A 242 -0.24 12.36 1.95
N ALA A 243 -0.78 13.26 1.13
CA ALA A 243 -0.86 13.08 -0.32
C ALA A 243 0.52 12.97 -0.97
N LEU A 244 1.49 13.82 -0.58
CA LEU A 244 2.87 13.72 -1.06
C LEU A 244 3.52 12.42 -0.63
N ASP A 245 3.27 11.95 0.59
CA ASP A 245 3.75 10.67 1.12
C ASP A 245 3.22 9.50 0.27
N VAL A 246 1.89 9.43 0.07
CA VAL A 246 1.24 8.42 -0.80
C VAL A 246 1.82 8.41 -2.22
N LEU A 247 2.02 9.58 -2.81
CA LEU A 247 2.51 9.70 -4.18
C LEU A 247 4.00 9.33 -4.27
N THR A 248 4.79 9.67 -3.25
CA THR A 248 6.22 9.32 -3.17
C THR A 248 6.40 7.83 -2.92
N ASP A 249 5.62 7.22 -2.02
CA ASP A 249 5.58 5.77 -1.79
C ASP A 249 5.26 5.02 -3.10
N GLY A 250 4.28 5.50 -3.85
CA GLY A 250 3.93 4.94 -5.15
C GLY A 250 5.04 5.07 -6.20
N ILE A 251 5.78 6.18 -6.20
CA ILE A 251 6.95 6.37 -7.07
C ILE A 251 8.09 5.44 -6.63
N ALA A 252 8.38 5.36 -5.33
CA ALA A 252 9.43 4.52 -4.77
C ALA A 252 9.17 3.04 -5.07
N ALA A 253 7.96 2.55 -4.90
CA ALA A 253 7.58 1.17 -5.21
C ALA A 253 7.81 0.80 -6.69
N VAL A 254 7.64 1.75 -7.61
CA VAL A 254 7.89 1.54 -9.04
C VAL A 254 9.37 1.72 -9.40
N ALA A 255 10.06 2.66 -8.76
CA ALA A 255 11.43 3.03 -9.07
C ALA A 255 12.48 2.16 -8.36
N VAL A 256 12.13 1.55 -7.23
CA VAL A 256 13.01 0.72 -6.40
C VAL A 256 12.27 -0.56 -6.01
N PRO A 257 12.13 -1.54 -6.92
CA PRO A 257 11.41 -2.77 -6.62
C PRO A 257 12.13 -3.58 -5.54
N ASP A 258 11.41 -4.07 -4.54
CA ASP A 258 11.91 -5.05 -3.58
C ASP A 258 11.84 -6.49 -4.13
N ALA A 259 12.29 -7.47 -3.35
CA ALA A 259 12.29 -8.87 -3.79
C ALA A 259 10.89 -9.44 -4.09
N THR A 260 9.85 -8.98 -3.38
CA THR A 260 8.46 -9.36 -3.64
C THR A 260 7.99 -8.77 -4.96
N GLN A 261 8.29 -7.50 -5.24
CA GLN A 261 7.97 -6.91 -6.54
C GLN A 261 8.76 -7.55 -7.67
N VAL A 262 10.02 -7.97 -7.46
CA VAL A 262 10.78 -8.77 -8.45
C VAL A 262 10.03 -10.07 -8.75
N ALA A 263 9.57 -10.81 -7.74
CA ALA A 263 8.80 -12.03 -7.94
C ALA A 263 7.53 -11.78 -8.76
N GLN A 264 6.84 -10.66 -8.52
CA GLN A 264 5.67 -10.26 -9.29
C GLN A 264 6.01 -9.90 -10.74
N ILE A 265 7.06 -9.10 -10.99
CA ILE A 265 7.55 -8.79 -12.33
C ILE A 265 7.88 -10.08 -13.10
N LEU A 266 8.55 -11.02 -12.44
CA LEU A 266 8.87 -12.32 -13.00
C LEU A 266 7.61 -13.14 -13.31
N ALA A 267 6.60 -13.16 -12.43
CA ALA A 267 5.34 -13.85 -12.69
C ALA A 267 4.58 -13.26 -13.90
N GLU A 268 4.62 -11.94 -14.07
CA GLU A 268 3.98 -11.23 -15.20
C GLU A 268 4.61 -11.55 -16.56
N THR A 269 5.80 -12.15 -16.61
CA THR A 269 6.40 -12.63 -17.88
C THR A 269 5.52 -13.64 -18.60
N GLN A 270 4.64 -14.36 -17.89
CA GLN A 270 3.60 -15.21 -18.49
C GLN A 270 2.72 -14.43 -19.48
N GLY A 271 2.41 -13.17 -19.18
CA GLY A 271 1.66 -12.27 -20.06
C GLY A 271 2.45 -11.86 -21.31
N SER A 272 3.78 -11.71 -21.20
CA SER A 272 4.67 -11.37 -22.31
C SER A 272 4.68 -12.45 -23.40
N PHE A 273 4.44 -13.72 -23.03
CA PHE A 273 4.36 -14.83 -23.97
C PHE A 273 3.15 -14.79 -24.92
N ARG A 274 2.15 -13.93 -24.69
CA ARG A 274 0.98 -13.79 -25.57
C ARG A 274 1.33 -13.33 -26.99
N ARG A 275 2.39 -12.53 -27.15
CA ARG A 275 2.86 -12.03 -28.45
C ARG A 275 4.19 -12.65 -28.87
N TRP A 276 4.51 -13.83 -28.34
CA TRP A 276 5.74 -14.53 -28.66
C TRP A 276 5.85 -14.85 -30.15
N ARG A 277 7.06 -14.84 -30.70
CA ARG A 277 7.29 -14.99 -32.14
C ARG A 277 7.72 -16.39 -32.50
N TRP A 278 6.91 -17.05 -33.33
CA TRP A 278 7.25 -18.30 -33.98
C TRP A 278 6.71 -18.34 -35.42
N GLU A 279 7.55 -18.00 -36.38
CA GLU A 279 7.19 -17.97 -37.79
C GLU A 279 7.45 -19.33 -38.47
N LYS A 280 6.43 -19.86 -39.16
CA LYS A 280 6.57 -21.04 -40.02
C LYS A 280 7.48 -20.73 -41.23
N ASN A 281 7.16 -19.62 -41.91
CA ASN A 281 7.86 -19.11 -43.09
C ASN A 281 8.29 -17.66 -42.85
N ALA A 282 9.35 -17.22 -43.53
CA ALA A 282 9.81 -15.84 -43.43
C ALA A 282 8.80 -14.88 -44.05
N THR A 283 8.58 -13.74 -43.39
CA THR A 283 7.67 -12.68 -43.86
C THR A 283 8.24 -11.84 -45.01
N ARG A 284 9.55 -11.92 -45.27
CA ARG A 284 10.24 -11.18 -46.35
C ARG A 284 11.11 -12.10 -47.20
N LYS A 285 11.27 -11.75 -48.48
CA LYS A 285 12.18 -12.44 -49.40
C LYS A 285 13.61 -12.38 -48.85
N ASN A 286 14.31 -13.52 -48.82
CA ASN A 286 15.66 -13.70 -48.27
C ASN A 286 15.81 -13.48 -46.75
N ALA A 287 14.72 -13.44 -45.97
CA ALA A 287 14.79 -13.42 -44.51
C ALA A 287 14.70 -14.84 -43.94
N ILE A 288 15.27 -15.04 -42.74
CA ILE A 288 15.06 -16.25 -41.94
C ILE A 288 13.76 -16.07 -41.14
N PRO A 289 12.89 -17.09 -41.03
CA PRO A 289 11.70 -17.00 -40.19
C PRO A 289 12.05 -16.64 -38.75
N ALA A 290 11.36 -15.65 -38.17
CA ALA A 290 11.60 -15.28 -36.77
C ALA A 290 11.06 -16.35 -35.82
N ARG A 291 11.96 -17.14 -35.23
CA ARG A 291 11.65 -18.16 -34.22
C ARG A 291 12.41 -17.83 -32.95
N TRP A 292 11.72 -17.29 -31.95
CA TRP A 292 12.30 -17.02 -30.64
C TRP A 292 12.14 -18.29 -29.80
N LEU A 293 13.16 -19.14 -29.80
CA LEU A 293 13.15 -20.38 -29.03
C LEU A 293 13.68 -20.12 -27.62
N ILE A 294 12.98 -20.65 -26.61
CA ILE A 294 13.48 -20.83 -25.26
C ILE A 294 13.53 -22.34 -25.03
N ASP A 295 14.71 -22.92 -24.87
CA ASP A 295 14.90 -24.38 -24.76
C ASP A 295 15.67 -24.79 -23.49
N LYS A 296 16.65 -23.99 -23.08
CA LYS A 296 17.54 -24.30 -21.94
C LYS A 296 17.55 -23.16 -20.93
N GLU A 297 18.07 -23.45 -19.74
CA GLU A 297 18.19 -22.48 -18.64
C GLU A 297 18.89 -21.18 -19.07
N PRO A 298 20.00 -21.20 -19.84
CA PRO A 298 20.61 -19.95 -20.33
C PRO A 298 19.69 -19.09 -21.20
N ASP A 299 18.78 -19.69 -21.97
CA ASP A 299 17.80 -18.94 -22.77
C ASP A 299 16.78 -18.22 -21.87
N VAL A 300 16.37 -18.89 -20.80
CA VAL A 300 15.47 -18.33 -19.78
C VAL A 300 16.18 -17.23 -19.02
N GLN A 301 17.42 -17.44 -18.58
CA GLN A 301 18.26 -16.43 -17.93
C GLN A 301 18.40 -15.17 -18.79
N ALA A 302 18.75 -15.32 -20.07
CA ALA A 302 18.85 -14.20 -21.01
C ALA A 302 17.52 -13.44 -21.18
N PHE A 303 16.39 -14.15 -21.25
CA PHE A 303 15.07 -13.54 -21.30
C PHE A 303 14.76 -12.76 -20.01
N LEU A 304 15.01 -13.33 -18.84
CA LEU A 304 14.74 -12.67 -17.56
C LEU A 304 15.65 -11.46 -17.35
N LEU A 305 16.93 -11.55 -17.72
CA LEU A 305 17.85 -10.41 -17.72
C LEU A 305 17.30 -9.28 -18.60
N ALA A 306 16.80 -9.58 -19.81
CA ALA A 306 16.21 -8.57 -20.68
C ALA A 306 14.95 -7.90 -20.08
N VAL A 307 14.17 -8.64 -19.28
CA VAL A 307 12.99 -8.12 -18.55
C VAL A 307 13.40 -7.25 -17.37
N LEU A 308 14.43 -7.62 -16.62
CA LEU A 308 14.85 -6.98 -15.37
C LEU A 308 15.82 -5.80 -15.57
N TYR A 309 16.60 -5.80 -16.66
CA TYR A 309 17.61 -4.78 -16.92
C TYR A 309 17.10 -3.33 -16.87
N PRO A 310 15.89 -3.00 -17.38
CA PRO A 310 15.35 -1.64 -17.27
C PRO A 310 15.15 -1.15 -15.83
N TYR A 311 15.00 -2.05 -14.85
CA TYR A 311 14.75 -1.71 -13.45
C TYR A 311 16.03 -1.62 -12.63
N PHE A 312 16.97 -2.53 -12.87
CA PHE A 312 18.13 -2.71 -12.01
C PHE A 312 19.45 -2.28 -12.65
N THR A 313 19.49 -2.14 -13.98
CA THR A 313 20.65 -1.65 -14.72
C THR A 313 21.96 -2.34 -14.30
N GLY A 314 22.98 -1.60 -13.84
CA GLY A 314 24.27 -2.13 -13.39
C GLY A 314 24.26 -2.86 -12.04
N GLN A 315 23.08 -3.08 -11.44
CA GLN A 315 22.94 -3.85 -10.20
C GLN A 315 22.64 -5.34 -10.46
N LEU A 316 22.37 -5.71 -11.72
CA LEU A 316 22.26 -7.11 -12.14
C LEU A 316 23.67 -7.68 -12.34
N GLU A 317 23.97 -8.72 -11.60
CA GLU A 317 25.14 -9.55 -11.82
C GLU A 317 24.71 -10.81 -12.57
N ASP A 318 25.37 -11.07 -13.70
CA ASP A 318 25.26 -12.32 -14.44
C ASP A 318 25.93 -13.48 -13.66
N GLU A 319 25.90 -14.67 -14.24
CA GLU A 319 26.40 -15.91 -13.62
C GLU A 319 27.83 -15.75 -13.07
N GLN A 320 27.97 -15.86 -11.74
CA GLN A 320 29.25 -15.74 -11.04
C GLN A 320 29.41 -16.79 -9.93
N TYR A 321 30.65 -17.19 -9.70
CA TYR A 321 31.01 -18.03 -8.56
C TYR A 321 31.07 -17.21 -7.27
N LEU A 322 30.37 -17.68 -6.23
CA LEU A 322 30.45 -17.11 -4.90
C LEU A 322 31.82 -17.37 -4.27
N ARG A 323 32.30 -16.39 -3.53
CA ARG A 323 33.53 -16.54 -2.74
C ARG A 323 33.31 -17.59 -1.67
N GLY A 324 33.96 -18.74 -1.80
CA GLY A 324 33.86 -19.84 -0.85
C GLY A 324 35.22 -20.35 -0.39
N PHE A 325 35.28 -20.78 0.87
CA PHE A 325 36.33 -21.66 1.38
C PHE A 325 35.84 -23.12 1.24
N GLY A 326 36.58 -23.97 0.51
CA GLY A 326 36.26 -25.40 0.30
C GLY A 326 36.41 -25.88 -1.15
N LEU A 327 36.15 -27.17 -1.40
CA LEU A 327 36.34 -27.84 -2.71
C LEU A 327 35.24 -27.53 -3.74
N ARG A 328 34.08 -27.01 -3.33
CA ARG A 328 32.93 -26.74 -4.20
C ARG A 328 32.42 -25.31 -3.95
N GLN A 329 32.41 -24.49 -4.99
CA GLN A 329 31.92 -23.11 -4.96
C GLN A 329 30.51 -23.06 -5.56
N GLY A 330 29.60 -22.35 -4.89
CA GLY A 330 28.27 -22.07 -5.44
C GLY A 330 28.38 -21.13 -6.62
N ARG A 331 27.55 -21.32 -7.63
CA ARG A 331 27.44 -20.44 -8.79
C ARG A 331 25.97 -20.14 -8.98
N PHE A 332 25.60 -18.87 -8.85
CA PHE A 332 24.22 -18.44 -9.06
C PHE A 332 23.99 -18.10 -10.53
N ASP A 333 22.76 -18.24 -10.98
CA ASP A 333 22.36 -17.91 -12.36
C ASP A 333 22.43 -16.41 -12.65
N PHE A 334 21.72 -15.59 -11.88
CA PHE A 334 21.95 -14.15 -11.81
C PHE A 334 21.46 -13.58 -10.47
N ALA A 335 21.94 -12.39 -10.12
CA ALA A 335 21.63 -11.75 -8.85
C ALA A 335 21.33 -10.27 -8.98
N ILE A 336 20.53 -9.74 -8.06
CA ILE A 336 20.24 -8.32 -7.90
C ILE A 336 20.94 -7.87 -6.61
N THR A 337 22.11 -7.27 -6.76
CA THR A 337 23.03 -6.99 -5.64
C THR A 337 22.47 -5.99 -4.64
N SER A 338 21.79 -4.96 -5.11
CA SER A 338 21.12 -3.96 -4.26
C SER A 338 20.06 -4.55 -3.35
N LEU A 339 19.49 -5.70 -3.73
CA LEU A 339 18.51 -6.43 -2.95
C LEU A 339 19.12 -7.58 -2.14
N GLY A 340 20.38 -7.93 -2.37
CA GLY A 340 20.98 -9.17 -1.86
C GLY A 340 20.15 -10.39 -2.28
N LEU A 341 19.63 -10.38 -3.50
CA LEU A 341 18.67 -11.36 -4.00
C LEU A 341 19.30 -12.18 -5.13
N ILE A 342 19.19 -13.50 -5.05
CA ILE A 342 19.51 -14.42 -6.15
C ILE A 342 18.23 -14.81 -6.89
N VAL A 343 18.29 -14.94 -8.21
CA VAL A 343 17.23 -15.58 -8.99
C VAL A 343 17.79 -16.87 -9.57
N GLU A 344 17.23 -17.99 -9.15
CA GLU A 344 17.62 -19.33 -9.58
C GLU A 344 16.63 -19.83 -10.62
N VAL A 345 17.12 -20.23 -11.80
CA VAL A 345 16.32 -20.61 -12.95
C VAL A 345 16.38 -22.11 -13.16
N LYS A 346 15.21 -22.74 -13.22
CA LYS A 346 15.08 -24.17 -13.53
C LYS A 346 14.11 -24.40 -14.68
N VAL A 347 14.32 -25.45 -15.46
CA VAL A 347 13.44 -25.81 -16.58
C VAL A 347 12.74 -27.14 -16.32
N LEU A 348 11.41 -27.11 -16.23
CA LEU A 348 10.57 -28.29 -16.04
C LEU A 348 10.20 -28.89 -17.40
N ARG A 349 10.63 -30.13 -17.68
CA ARG A 349 10.45 -30.80 -18.98
C ARG A 349 9.61 -32.07 -18.90
N ARG A 350 9.60 -32.72 -17.75
CA ARG A 350 8.91 -33.98 -17.46
C ARG A 350 8.42 -33.97 -16.02
N PRO A 351 7.37 -34.74 -15.67
CA PRO A 351 6.87 -34.80 -14.29
C PRO A 351 7.94 -35.15 -13.25
N GLY A 352 8.89 -36.04 -13.60
CA GLY A 352 9.97 -36.46 -12.69
C GLY A 352 11.03 -35.39 -12.41
N ASP A 353 11.05 -34.28 -13.17
CA ASP A 353 12.05 -33.23 -12.93
C ASP A 353 11.74 -32.43 -11.65
N ILE A 354 10.52 -32.53 -11.09
CA ILE A 354 10.16 -31.81 -9.86
C ILE A 354 11.04 -32.25 -8.69
N GLU A 355 11.26 -33.57 -8.53
CA GLU A 355 12.13 -34.11 -7.47
C GLU A 355 13.59 -33.66 -7.66
N THR A 356 14.05 -33.64 -8.92
CA THR A 356 15.38 -33.14 -9.28
C THR A 356 15.52 -31.65 -8.95
N ILE A 357 14.55 -30.83 -9.34
CA ILE A 357 14.51 -29.39 -9.07
C ILE A 357 14.51 -29.14 -7.56
N GLU A 358 13.72 -29.88 -6.79
CA GLU A 358 13.71 -29.76 -5.33
C GLU A 358 15.08 -30.07 -4.71
N ALA A 359 15.77 -31.11 -5.19
CA ALA A 359 17.10 -31.47 -4.71
C ALA A 359 18.15 -30.41 -5.07
N GLU A 360 18.14 -29.93 -6.32
CA GLU A 360 19.05 -28.89 -6.79
C GLU A 360 18.85 -27.58 -6.00
N VAL A 361 17.61 -27.12 -5.82
CA VAL A 361 17.32 -25.91 -5.05
C VAL A 361 17.78 -26.04 -3.58
N ALA A 362 17.68 -27.23 -2.99
CA ALA A 362 18.17 -27.47 -1.63
C ALA A 362 19.70 -27.38 -1.55
N ASP A 363 20.41 -27.93 -2.54
CA ASP A 363 21.87 -27.83 -2.64
C ASP A 363 22.31 -26.36 -2.85
N ASP A 364 21.62 -25.64 -3.74
CA ASP A 364 21.88 -24.24 -4.06
C ASP A 364 21.69 -23.33 -2.82
N LEU A 365 20.61 -23.53 -2.05
CA LEU A 365 20.40 -22.85 -0.77
C LEU A 365 21.59 -23.01 0.19
N ALA A 366 22.14 -24.22 0.30
CA ALA A 366 23.25 -24.54 1.18
C ALA A 366 24.58 -23.92 0.71
N LEU A 367 24.72 -23.63 -0.59
CA LEU A 367 25.88 -22.98 -1.17
C LEU A 367 25.78 -21.45 -1.13
N TYR A 368 24.60 -20.90 -1.41
CA TYR A 368 24.38 -19.46 -1.57
C TYR A 368 24.38 -18.70 -0.26
N PHE A 369 23.79 -19.26 0.80
CA PHE A 369 23.53 -18.55 2.06
C PHE A 369 24.53 -18.88 3.17
N ARG A 370 25.77 -19.19 2.79
CA ARG A 370 26.88 -19.36 3.73
C ARG A 370 27.32 -18.03 4.33
N GLU A 371 27.89 -18.10 5.52
CA GLU A 371 28.43 -16.95 6.22
C GLU A 371 29.49 -16.23 5.37
N GLY A 372 29.35 -14.91 5.24
CA GLY A 372 30.23 -14.07 4.41
C GLY A 372 29.73 -13.79 2.98
N ASN A 373 28.70 -14.49 2.49
CA ASN A 373 28.05 -14.12 1.23
C ASN A 373 27.09 -12.93 1.43
N PRO A 374 27.01 -11.98 0.47
CA PRO A 374 26.18 -10.78 0.60
C PRO A 374 24.68 -11.03 0.35
N PHE A 375 24.32 -12.22 -0.14
CA PHE A 375 22.95 -12.56 -0.50
C PHE A 375 22.16 -13.04 0.71
N ARG A 376 20.91 -12.59 0.82
CA ARG A 376 20.00 -12.87 1.95
C ARG A 376 18.79 -13.70 1.57
N SER A 377 18.38 -13.61 0.30
CA SER A 377 17.17 -14.23 -0.21
C SER A 377 17.30 -14.73 -1.65
N MET A 378 16.35 -15.57 -2.06
CA MET A 378 16.29 -16.18 -3.38
C MET A 378 14.85 -16.18 -3.93
N ILE A 379 14.71 -16.07 -5.25
CA ILE A 379 13.49 -16.44 -5.98
C ILE A 379 13.84 -17.62 -6.88
N VAL A 380 12.98 -18.64 -6.89
CA VAL A 380 13.11 -19.75 -7.83
C VAL A 380 12.16 -19.51 -8.99
N TYR A 381 12.68 -19.45 -10.21
CA TYR A 381 11.92 -19.29 -11.43
C TYR A 381 11.92 -20.61 -12.22
N ILE A 382 10.74 -21.21 -12.37
CA ILE A 382 10.56 -22.47 -13.09
C ILE A 382 9.86 -22.19 -14.42
N TYR A 383 10.57 -22.45 -15.52
CA TYR A 383 9.99 -22.43 -16.86
C TYR A 383 9.46 -23.83 -17.21
N ASP A 384 8.13 -23.97 -17.28
CA ASP A 384 7.44 -25.20 -17.66
C ASP A 384 7.42 -25.35 -19.18
N ASP A 385 8.40 -26.11 -19.70
CA ASP A 385 8.55 -26.43 -21.12
C ASP A 385 7.79 -27.71 -21.54
N ARG A 386 6.89 -28.23 -20.68
CA ARG A 386 6.11 -29.42 -21.03
C ARG A 386 5.15 -29.13 -22.17
N ASP A 387 4.93 -30.15 -23.01
CA ASP A 387 3.94 -30.06 -24.09
C ASP A 387 2.50 -30.05 -23.54
N ARG A 388 2.30 -30.60 -22.34
CA ARG A 388 1.04 -30.62 -21.58
C ARG A 388 1.31 -30.14 -20.16
N PRO A 389 1.25 -28.83 -19.90
CA PRO A 389 1.43 -28.29 -18.55
C PRO A 389 0.24 -28.67 -17.65
N GLU A 390 0.52 -28.77 -16.35
CA GLU A 390 -0.45 -29.13 -15.30
C GLU A 390 -0.52 -27.98 -14.28
N PRO A 391 -1.13 -26.82 -14.64
CA PRO A 391 -1.13 -25.62 -13.80
C PRO A 391 -1.79 -25.83 -12.43
N GLU A 392 -2.71 -26.78 -12.31
CA GLU A 392 -3.36 -27.14 -11.06
C GLU A 392 -2.37 -27.63 -9.99
N LYS A 393 -1.18 -28.10 -10.38
CA LYS A 393 -0.12 -28.55 -9.46
C LYS A 393 0.83 -27.43 -9.02
N TYR A 394 0.78 -26.24 -9.64
CA TYR A 394 1.78 -25.19 -9.40
C TYR A 394 1.74 -24.64 -7.98
N SER A 395 0.56 -24.51 -7.38
CA SER A 395 0.43 -24.07 -5.99
C SER A 395 1.09 -25.04 -5.02
N MET A 396 0.95 -26.36 -5.26
CA MET A 396 1.60 -27.39 -4.46
C MET A 396 3.12 -27.32 -4.57
N ILE A 397 3.67 -27.22 -5.79
CA ILE A 397 5.13 -27.11 -6.03
C ILE A 397 5.69 -25.85 -5.35
N ARG A 398 5.02 -24.71 -5.55
CA ARG A 398 5.39 -23.43 -4.93
C ARG A 398 5.43 -23.53 -3.40
N ASN A 399 4.39 -24.12 -2.80
CA ASN A 399 4.32 -24.27 -1.34
C ASN A 399 5.40 -25.21 -0.80
N ALA A 400 5.64 -26.35 -1.46
CA ALA A 400 6.65 -27.32 -1.05
C ALA A 400 8.06 -26.70 -1.03
N LEU A 401 8.43 -25.98 -2.08
CA LEU A 401 9.73 -25.30 -2.17
C LEU A 401 9.83 -24.16 -1.15
N LYS A 402 8.81 -23.32 -0.97
CA LYS A 402 8.83 -22.23 0.02
C LYS A 402 8.96 -22.73 1.47
N GLN A 403 8.43 -23.91 1.79
CA GLN A 403 8.56 -24.51 3.12
C GLN A 403 10.00 -24.95 3.45
N ARG A 404 10.86 -25.15 2.43
CA ARG A 404 12.26 -25.57 2.64
C ARG A 404 13.09 -24.50 3.32
N SER A 405 12.81 -23.22 3.08
CA SER A 405 13.58 -22.11 3.64
C SER A 405 12.83 -20.79 3.58
N ALA A 406 12.83 -20.05 4.70
CA ALA A 406 12.33 -18.67 4.75
C ALA A 406 13.10 -17.69 3.84
N ARG A 407 14.26 -18.10 3.32
CA ARG A 407 15.04 -17.30 2.36
C ARG A 407 14.45 -17.33 0.95
N ILE A 408 13.59 -18.30 0.64
CA ILE A 408 12.86 -18.33 -0.63
C ILE A 408 11.69 -17.34 -0.51
N VAL A 409 11.85 -16.17 -1.13
CA VAL A 409 10.81 -15.14 -1.17
C VAL A 409 9.60 -15.68 -1.92
N ASP A 410 9.87 -16.27 -3.09
CA ASP A 410 8.83 -16.87 -3.90
C ASP A 410 9.33 -17.93 -4.87
N VAL A 411 8.38 -18.71 -5.38
CA VAL A 411 8.59 -19.65 -6.49
C VAL A 411 7.63 -19.27 -7.60
N VAL A 412 8.18 -18.81 -8.71
CA VAL A 412 7.46 -18.36 -9.88
C VAL A 412 7.48 -19.47 -10.91
N ILE A 413 6.30 -19.93 -11.36
CA ILE A 413 6.19 -20.98 -12.38
C ILE A 413 5.46 -20.37 -13.58
N VAL A 414 6.09 -20.40 -14.74
CA VAL A 414 5.49 -19.91 -16.00
C VAL A 414 5.45 -21.02 -17.03
N GLN A 415 4.43 -21.01 -17.88
CA GLN A 415 4.29 -21.93 -19.01
C GLN A 415 5.01 -21.37 -20.23
N ARG A 416 5.63 -22.26 -21.00
CA ARG A 416 6.13 -21.93 -22.34
C ARG A 416 5.06 -21.24 -23.21
N PRO A 417 5.45 -20.36 -24.13
CA PRO A 417 4.53 -19.81 -25.12
C PRO A 417 3.84 -20.92 -25.94
N SER A 418 2.51 -20.89 -26.00
CA SER A 418 1.70 -21.90 -26.69
C SER A 418 1.94 -21.96 -28.21
N ILE A 419 2.48 -20.88 -28.79
CA ILE A 419 2.81 -20.81 -30.22
C ILE A 419 4.05 -21.63 -30.60
N ILE A 420 4.91 -21.96 -29.63
CA ILE A 420 6.08 -22.81 -29.86
C ILE A 420 5.57 -24.26 -30.09
N PRO A 421 6.04 -24.97 -31.13
CA PRO A 421 5.70 -26.37 -31.34
C PRO A 421 6.13 -27.27 -30.19
N ASN A 422 5.59 -28.49 -30.19
CA ASN A 422 6.04 -29.51 -29.25
C ASN A 422 7.53 -29.77 -29.40
N ARG A 423 8.19 -30.20 -28.33
CA ARG A 423 9.66 -30.30 -28.28
C ARG A 423 10.27 -31.10 -29.43
N ASN A 424 9.61 -32.18 -29.84
CA ASN A 424 10.03 -33.04 -30.95
C ASN A 424 9.84 -32.42 -32.36
N GLN A 425 9.26 -31.22 -32.46
CA GLN A 425 8.94 -30.52 -33.71
C GLN A 425 9.68 -29.17 -33.86
N ARG A 426 10.60 -28.85 -32.94
CA ARG A 426 11.29 -27.54 -32.89
C ARG A 426 12.51 -27.46 -33.81
N HIS A 427 13.04 -28.60 -34.27
CA HIS A 427 14.27 -28.72 -35.07
C HIS A 427 14.01 -29.23 -36.48
#